data_AF-A0A2M8PW49-F1
#
_entry.id   AF-A0A2M8PW49-F1
#
_cell.length_a   1.000
_cell.length_b   1.000
_cell.length_c   1.000
_cell.angle_alpha   90.00
_cell.angle_beta   90.00
_cell.angle_gamma   90.00
#
_symmetry.space_group_name_H-M   'P 1'
#
loop_
_entity.id
_entity.type
_entity.pdbx_description
1 polymer ?
#
loop_
_entity_poly.entity_id
_entity_poly.type
_entity_poly.pdbx_seq_one_letter_code
_entity_poly.pdbx_strand_id
1 'polypeptide(L)'
;ARYYQSGGAGKRPPRTQLRGVAALGAIGVNVLLLGAAFVLPVDQLIAWTLSYIQTNFGGWRNVFGQYALNTFSLAALAATITVFLALLIANGVRLSGGRMGRILTRLATLGYAVPGAVIAAAVLLTLAPIDRAINDLAQQLNISAPGLILTGTIVGLMYAYVVRFMAVAFNSVEASLEKVKPSMEQAARTMG
;
A
#
# COMPACT_ATOMS: atom_id res chain seq x y z
N ALA A 1 3.20 -28.58 -20.51
CA ALA A 1 4.46 -27.88 -20.83
C ALA A 1 4.43 -26.48 -20.22
N ARG A 2 5.36 -26.15 -19.31
CA ARG A 2 5.50 -24.78 -18.76
C ARG A 2 6.20 -23.93 -19.82
N TYR A 3 5.46 -22.98 -20.40
CA TYR A 3 6.03 -21.97 -21.27
C TYR A 3 6.92 -21.05 -20.43
N TYR A 4 8.23 -21.12 -20.61
CA TYR A 4 9.13 -20.04 -20.23
C TYR A 4 8.81 -18.85 -21.14
N GLN A 5 8.43 -17.70 -20.56
CA GLN A 5 8.24 -16.48 -21.31
C GLN A 5 9.55 -16.07 -21.97
N SER A 6 9.65 -16.28 -23.28
CA SER A 6 10.54 -15.51 -24.13
C SER A 6 10.13 -14.04 -24.02
N GLY A 7 10.94 -13.25 -23.32
CA GLY A 7 10.70 -11.82 -23.08
C GLY A 7 10.33 -11.11 -24.38
N GLY A 8 9.25 -10.33 -24.34
CA GLY A 8 8.67 -9.66 -25.50
C GLY A 8 9.72 -8.88 -26.29
N ALA A 9 10.01 -9.38 -27.49
CA ALA A 9 10.73 -8.66 -28.52
C ALA A 9 9.82 -7.58 -29.14
N GLY A 10 9.31 -6.66 -28.31
CA GLY A 10 8.85 -5.38 -28.84
C GLY A 10 10.07 -4.67 -29.40
N LYS A 11 10.03 -4.25 -30.68
CA LYS A 11 11.08 -3.42 -31.28
C LYS A 11 11.34 -2.24 -30.32
N ARG A 12 12.50 -2.25 -29.66
CA ARG A 12 12.91 -1.14 -28.79
C ARG A 12 12.91 0.10 -29.68
N PRO A 13 12.16 1.16 -29.32
CA PRO A 13 12.16 2.37 -30.12
C PRO A 13 13.62 2.85 -30.31
N PRO A 14 13.99 3.29 -31.53
CA PRO A 14 15.36 3.70 -31.80
C PRO A 14 15.77 4.80 -30.81
N ARG A 15 16.88 4.60 -30.12
CA ARG A 15 17.40 5.56 -29.13
C ARG A 15 18.09 6.70 -29.87
N THR A 16 17.46 7.87 -29.89
CA THR A 16 18.09 9.09 -30.42
C THR A 16 19.13 9.59 -29.42
N GLN A 17 20.41 9.60 -29.80
CA GLN A 17 21.46 10.21 -28.97
C GLN A 17 21.43 11.73 -29.16
N LEU A 18 21.00 12.47 -28.15
CA LEU A 18 21.09 13.93 -28.14
C LEU A 18 22.54 14.35 -27.85
N ARG A 19 23.07 15.32 -28.62
CA ARG A 19 24.42 15.88 -28.42
C ARG A 19 24.37 17.41 -28.43
N GLY A 20 25.33 18.04 -27.75
CA GLY A 20 25.47 19.50 -27.72
C GLY A 20 24.27 20.22 -27.10
N VAL A 21 23.79 21.28 -27.75
CA VAL A 21 22.72 22.15 -27.25
C VAL A 21 21.40 21.40 -27.05
N ALA A 22 21.09 20.40 -27.89
CA ALA A 22 19.88 19.60 -27.76
C ALA A 22 19.91 18.71 -26.48
N ALA A 23 21.08 18.21 -26.11
CA ALA A 23 21.25 17.46 -24.86
C ALA A 23 21.13 18.39 -23.65
N LEU A 24 21.75 19.58 -23.71
CA LEU A 24 21.64 20.59 -22.66
C LEU A 24 20.20 21.10 -22.49
N GLY A 25 19.45 21.29 -23.57
CA GLY A 25 18.03 21.66 -23.52
C GLY A 25 17.18 20.58 -22.85
N ALA A 26 17.38 19.30 -23.20
CA ALA A 26 16.67 18.19 -22.55
C ALA A 26 17.00 18.08 -21.06
N ILE A 27 18.27 18.27 -20.67
CA ILE A 27 18.68 18.31 -19.27
C ILE A 27 18.03 19.51 -18.56
N GLY A 28 18.11 20.69 -19.17
CA GLY A 28 17.55 21.93 -18.63
C GLY A 28 16.05 21.83 -18.38
N VAL A 29 15.28 21.28 -19.32
CA VAL A 29 13.83 21.06 -19.14
C VAL A 29 13.54 20.09 -18.00
N ASN A 30 14.27 18.96 -17.89
CA ASN A 30 14.07 18.02 -16.80
C ASN A 30 14.45 18.60 -15.43
N VAL A 31 15.55 19.36 -15.37
CA VAL A 31 15.99 20.05 -14.15
C VAL A 31 15.00 21.13 -13.76
N LEU A 32 14.49 21.90 -14.72
CA LEU A 32 13.48 22.92 -14.47
C LEU A 32 12.16 22.29 -14.01
N LEU A 33 11.76 21.17 -14.61
CA LEU A 33 10.57 20.42 -14.19
C LEU A 33 10.73 19.88 -12.77
N LEU A 34 11.88 19.26 -12.45
CA LEU A 34 12.19 18.80 -11.10
C LEU A 34 12.22 19.96 -10.10
N GLY A 35 12.84 21.07 -10.49
CA GLY A 35 12.92 22.29 -9.71
C GLY A 35 11.54 22.84 -9.38
N ALA A 36 10.69 23.00 -10.39
CA ALA A 36 9.35 23.56 -10.24
C ALA A 36 8.37 22.63 -9.52
N ALA A 37 8.39 21.33 -9.83
CA ALA A 37 7.41 20.38 -9.32
C ALA A 37 7.76 19.79 -7.94
N PHE A 38 9.04 19.80 -7.56
CA PHE A 38 9.49 19.17 -6.31
C PHE A 38 10.31 20.12 -5.44
N VAL A 39 11.38 20.71 -5.97
CA VAL A 39 12.31 21.51 -5.15
C VAL A 39 11.63 22.74 -4.58
N LEU A 40 10.95 23.54 -5.41
CA LEU A 40 10.24 24.74 -4.95
C LEU A 40 9.18 24.44 -3.87
N PRO A 41 8.26 23.45 -4.02
CA PRO A 41 7.33 23.09 -2.95
C PRO A 41 8.02 22.62 -1.67
N VAL A 42 9.09 21.83 -1.76
CA VAL A 42 9.82 21.32 -0.59
C VAL A 42 10.53 22.46 0.14
N ASP A 43 11.21 23.34 -0.58
CA ASP A 43 11.88 24.51 0.00
C ASP A 43 10.87 25.42 0.71
N GLN A 44 9.69 25.62 0.11
CA GLN A 44 8.61 26.38 0.74
C GLN A 44 8.11 25.72 2.04
N LEU A 45 7.93 24.39 2.04
CA LEU A 45 7.54 23.64 3.24
C LEU A 45 8.60 23.74 4.35
N ILE A 46 9.89 23.71 3.98
CA ILE A 46 11.00 23.90 4.93
C ILE A 46 10.96 25.31 5.50
N ALA A 47 10.81 26.33 4.67
CA ALA A 47 10.72 27.72 5.11
C ALA A 47 9.57 27.94 6.10
N TRP A 48 8.38 27.40 5.80
CA TRP A 48 7.24 27.44 6.72
C TRP A 48 7.50 26.68 8.02
N THR A 49 8.15 25.52 7.95
CA THR A 49 8.49 24.73 9.14
C THR A 49 9.46 25.48 10.04
N LEU A 50 10.51 26.08 9.48
CA LEU A 50 11.48 26.89 10.23
C LEU A 50 10.81 28.11 10.88
N SER A 51 9.94 28.81 10.16
CA SER A 51 9.16 29.93 10.71
C SER A 51 8.23 29.46 11.83
N TYR A 52 7.55 28.33 11.68
CA TYR A 52 6.65 27.79 12.70
C TYR A 52 7.39 27.43 14.00
N ILE A 53 8.57 26.79 13.88
CA ILE A 53 9.40 26.41 15.03
C ILE A 53 9.89 27.64 15.78
N GLN A 54 10.27 28.71 15.06
CA GLN A 54 10.72 29.97 15.66
C GLN A 54 9.61 30.67 16.46
N THR A 55 8.36 30.61 15.99
CA THR A 55 7.23 31.29 16.67
C THR A 55 6.60 30.45 17.78
N ASN A 56 6.74 29.11 17.75
CA ASN A 56 6.07 28.18 18.67
C ASN A 56 7.08 27.33 19.48
N PHE A 57 8.06 27.99 20.10
CA PHE A 57 9.08 27.32 20.90
C PHE A 57 8.47 26.57 22.11
N GLY A 58 8.70 25.26 22.19
CA GLY A 58 8.43 24.43 23.38
C GLY A 58 7.31 23.40 23.26
N GLY A 59 6.27 23.65 22.45
CA GLY A 59 5.11 22.73 22.32
C GLY A 59 5.22 21.70 21.20
N TRP A 60 6.04 21.94 20.18
CA TRP A 60 6.06 21.14 18.96
C TRP A 60 6.60 19.71 19.18
N ARG A 61 7.67 19.54 19.98
CA ARG A 61 8.33 18.22 20.12
C ARG A 61 7.42 17.14 20.72
N ASN A 62 6.62 17.49 21.72
CA ASN A 62 5.75 16.52 22.39
C ASN A 62 4.52 16.16 21.54
N VAL A 63 3.91 17.14 20.88
CA VAL A 63 2.72 16.94 20.04
C VAL A 63 3.09 16.20 18.75
N PHE A 64 4.11 16.66 18.03
CA PHE A 64 4.57 16.00 16.80
C PHE A 64 5.21 14.64 17.08
N GLY A 65 5.93 14.48 18.20
CA GLY A 65 6.50 13.20 18.60
C GLY A 65 5.42 12.13 18.79
N GLN A 66 4.33 12.46 19.50
CA GLN A 66 3.23 11.52 19.69
C GLN A 66 2.53 11.18 18.37
N TYR A 67 2.28 12.16 17.49
CA TYR A 67 1.68 11.88 16.19
C TYR A 67 2.58 11.03 15.31
N ALA A 68 3.89 11.30 15.28
CA ALA A 68 4.84 10.48 14.55
C ALA A 68 4.86 9.04 15.07
N LEU A 69 4.88 8.84 16.39
CA LEU A 69 4.83 7.51 17.01
C LEU A 69 3.52 6.79 16.71
N ASN A 70 2.37 7.46 16.80
CA ASN A 70 1.08 6.88 16.45
C ASN A 70 1.07 6.43 14.99
N THR A 71 1.44 7.32 14.06
CA THR A 71 1.50 7.03 12.62
C THR A 71 2.46 5.89 12.31
N PHE A 72 3.66 5.90 12.91
CA PHE A 72 4.64 4.84 12.74
C PHE A 72 4.13 3.50 13.27
N SER A 73 3.53 3.48 14.46
CA SER A 73 3.00 2.25 15.08
C SER A 73 1.85 1.67 14.26
N LEU A 74 0.94 2.52 13.79
CA LEU A 74 -0.12 2.19 12.85
C LEU A 74 0.43 1.59 11.55
N ALA A 75 1.43 2.25 10.96
CA ALA A 75 2.05 1.80 9.71
C ALA A 75 2.77 0.45 9.88
N ALA A 76 3.51 0.28 10.98
CA ALA A 76 4.20 -0.97 11.30
C ALA A 76 3.20 -2.13 11.45
N LEU A 77 2.15 -1.93 12.26
CA LEU A 77 1.12 -2.94 12.45
C LEU A 77 0.41 -3.28 11.14
N ALA A 78 0.06 -2.27 10.34
CA ALA A 78 -0.60 -2.47 9.06
C ALA A 78 0.30 -3.23 8.08
N ALA A 79 1.59 -2.88 8.02
CA ALA A 79 2.56 -3.57 7.20
C ALA A 79 2.68 -5.05 7.61
N THR A 80 2.80 -5.35 8.90
CA THR A 80 2.88 -6.72 9.40
C THR A 80 1.65 -7.53 9.00
N ILE A 81 0.45 -7.01 9.25
CA ILE A 81 -0.81 -7.71 8.90
C ILE A 81 -0.91 -7.90 7.39
N THR A 82 -0.63 -6.87 6.62
CA THR A 82 -0.77 -6.90 5.16
C THR A 82 0.22 -7.88 4.53
N VAL A 83 1.49 -7.88 4.97
CA VAL A 83 2.51 -8.83 4.51
C VAL A 83 2.15 -10.26 4.90
N PHE A 84 1.67 -10.46 6.13
CA PHE A 84 1.23 -11.78 6.58
C PHE A 84 0.07 -12.32 5.72
N LEU A 85 -0.96 -11.51 5.46
CA LEU A 85 -2.07 -11.90 4.58
C LEU A 85 -1.59 -12.15 3.14
N ALA A 86 -0.71 -11.30 2.61
CA ALA A 86 -0.13 -11.47 1.29
C ALA A 86 0.63 -12.80 1.16
N LEU A 87 1.40 -13.18 2.19
CA LEU A 87 2.08 -14.48 2.26
C LEU A 87 1.09 -15.64 2.23
N LEU A 88 0.01 -15.58 3.01
CA LEU A 88 -1.01 -16.63 3.02
C LEU A 88 -1.67 -16.79 1.63
N ILE A 89 -2.07 -15.67 1.01
CA ILE A 89 -2.73 -15.69 -0.28
C ILE A 89 -1.77 -16.18 -1.37
N ALA A 90 -0.53 -15.67 -1.40
CA ALA A 90 0.46 -16.05 -2.43
C ALA A 90 0.83 -17.53 -2.34
N ASN A 91 1.03 -18.06 -1.13
CA ASN A 91 1.26 -19.49 -0.94
C ASN A 91 0.02 -20.32 -1.32
N GLY A 92 -1.17 -19.89 -0.91
CA GLY A 92 -2.42 -20.58 -1.26
C GLY A 92 -2.63 -20.70 -2.78
N VAL A 93 -2.30 -19.66 -3.53
CA VAL A 93 -2.38 -19.66 -5.00
C VAL A 93 -1.33 -20.59 -5.61
N ARG A 94 -0.09 -20.60 -5.08
CA ARG A 94 0.98 -21.52 -5.54
C ARG A 94 0.61 -22.99 -5.30
N LEU A 95 0.00 -23.32 -4.17
CA LEU A 95 -0.37 -24.70 -3.83
C LEU A 95 -1.62 -25.18 -4.59
N SER A 96 -2.65 -24.33 -4.72
CA SER A 96 -3.95 -24.74 -5.27
C SER A 96 -4.01 -24.73 -6.80
N GLY A 97 -3.19 -23.91 -7.48
CA GLY A 97 -3.10 -23.86 -8.95
C GLY A 97 -4.41 -23.50 -9.70
N GLY A 98 -5.49 -23.16 -8.98
CA GLY A 98 -6.84 -22.99 -9.53
C GLY A 98 -7.13 -21.59 -10.08
N ARG A 99 -8.03 -21.51 -11.07
CA ARG A 99 -8.51 -20.23 -11.64
C ARG A 99 -9.13 -19.30 -10.59
N MET A 100 -9.80 -19.87 -9.58
CA MET A 100 -10.42 -19.11 -8.49
C MET A 100 -9.40 -18.31 -7.68
N GLY A 101 -8.25 -18.89 -7.34
CA GLY A 101 -7.18 -18.19 -6.60
C GLY A 101 -6.63 -16.99 -7.37
N ARG A 102 -6.54 -17.10 -8.71
CA ARG A 102 -6.11 -15.98 -9.57
C ARG A 102 -7.14 -14.85 -9.66
N ILE A 103 -8.42 -15.18 -9.60
CA ILE A 103 -9.49 -14.16 -9.60
C ILE A 103 -9.50 -13.43 -8.25
N LEU A 104 -9.45 -14.17 -7.14
CA LEU A 104 -9.46 -13.61 -5.79
C LEU A 104 -8.23 -12.72 -5.53
N THR A 105 -7.04 -13.12 -5.99
CA THR A 105 -5.84 -12.26 -5.94
C THR A 105 -5.99 -11.00 -6.76
N ARG A 106 -6.57 -11.09 -7.97
CA ARG A 106 -6.82 -9.91 -8.80
C ARG A 106 -7.78 -8.94 -8.09
N LEU A 107 -8.83 -9.45 -7.45
CA LEU A 107 -9.73 -8.63 -6.64
C LEU A 107 -9.02 -8.00 -5.43
N ALA A 108 -8.21 -8.78 -4.71
CA ALA A 108 -7.46 -8.31 -3.55
C ALA A 108 -6.43 -7.22 -3.89
N THR A 109 -5.96 -7.17 -5.14
CA THR A 109 -4.96 -6.19 -5.60
C THR A 109 -5.57 -4.99 -6.33
N LEU A 110 -6.90 -4.91 -6.51
CA LEU A 110 -7.57 -3.77 -7.15
C LEU A 110 -7.34 -2.44 -6.42
N GLY A 111 -7.10 -2.48 -5.11
CA GLY A 111 -6.89 -1.28 -4.28
C GLY A 111 -5.76 -0.36 -4.77
N TYR A 112 -4.80 -0.85 -5.56
CA TYR A 112 -3.73 -0.03 -6.12
C TYR A 112 -4.21 1.01 -7.14
N ALA A 113 -5.25 0.68 -7.91
CA ALA A 113 -5.79 1.55 -8.96
C ALA A 113 -6.78 2.59 -8.41
N VAL A 114 -7.21 2.43 -7.16
CA VAL A 114 -8.30 3.22 -6.57
C VAL A 114 -7.74 4.47 -5.86
N PRO A 115 -8.25 5.68 -6.17
CA PRO A 115 -7.87 6.89 -5.45
C PRO A 115 -8.13 6.77 -3.94
N GLY A 116 -7.29 7.37 -3.10
CA GLY A 116 -7.38 7.23 -1.64
C GLY A 116 -8.74 7.64 -1.06
N ALA A 117 -9.34 8.71 -1.58
CA ALA A 117 -10.67 9.16 -1.17
C ALA A 117 -11.76 8.13 -1.50
N VAL A 118 -11.64 7.43 -2.63
CA VAL A 118 -12.60 6.39 -3.03
C VAL A 118 -12.46 5.16 -2.11
N ILE A 119 -11.24 4.80 -1.71
CA ILE A 119 -11.03 3.74 -0.71
C ILE A 119 -11.72 4.11 0.60
N ALA A 120 -11.56 5.35 1.08
CA ALA A 120 -12.21 5.80 2.31
C ALA A 120 -13.74 5.68 2.24
N ALA A 121 -14.35 6.16 1.15
CA ALA A 121 -15.78 6.04 0.93
C ALA A 121 -16.25 4.58 0.86
N ALA A 122 -15.51 3.71 0.15
CA ALA A 122 -15.82 2.29 0.03
C ALA A 122 -15.76 1.58 1.40
N VAL A 123 -14.75 1.88 2.22
CA VAL A 123 -14.59 1.33 3.57
C VAL A 123 -15.76 1.74 4.47
N LEU A 124 -16.19 3.01 4.41
CA LEU A 124 -17.37 3.44 5.19
C LEU A 124 -18.64 2.76 4.69
N LEU A 125 -18.81 2.63 3.38
CA LEU A 125 -19.97 1.96 2.79
C LEU A 125 -20.05 0.48 3.20
N THR A 126 -18.92 -0.19 3.40
CA THR A 126 -18.88 -1.60 3.83
C THR A 126 -18.96 -1.78 5.34
N LEU A 127 -18.29 -0.96 6.13
CA LEU A 127 -18.21 -1.13 7.59
C LEU A 127 -19.40 -0.48 8.35
N ALA A 128 -19.93 0.65 7.88
CA ALA A 128 -21.01 1.33 8.58
C ALA A 128 -22.32 0.52 8.69
N PRO A 129 -22.74 -0.26 7.67
CA PRO A 129 -23.88 -1.17 7.82
C PRO A 129 -23.63 -2.26 8.87
N ILE A 130 -22.39 -2.73 9.01
CA ILE A 130 -22.01 -3.75 9.99
C ILE A 130 -22.11 -3.17 11.40
N ASP A 131 -21.59 -1.96 11.63
CA ASP A 131 -21.78 -1.26 12.91
C ASP A 131 -23.26 -1.14 13.27
N ARG A 132 -24.11 -0.74 12.31
CA ARG A 132 -25.57 -0.67 12.54
C ARG A 132 -26.17 -2.03 12.89
N ALA A 133 -25.85 -3.08 12.13
CA ALA A 133 -26.34 -4.43 12.38
C ALA A 133 -25.93 -4.96 13.76
N ILE A 134 -24.71 -4.65 14.22
CA ILE A 134 -24.24 -5.01 15.57
C ILE A 134 -25.06 -4.28 16.63
N ASN A 135 -25.36 -3.00 16.42
CA ASN A 135 -26.19 -2.23 17.35
C ASN A 135 -27.64 -2.74 17.37
N ASP A 136 -28.22 -3.06 16.21
CA ASP A 136 -29.57 -3.61 16.10
C ASP A 136 -29.67 -4.98 16.81
N LEU A 137 -28.63 -5.82 16.69
CA LEU A 137 -28.55 -7.09 17.40
C LEU A 137 -28.42 -6.89 18.92
N ALA A 138 -27.61 -5.93 19.37
CA ALA A 138 -27.48 -5.61 20.79
C ALA A 138 -28.83 -5.16 21.39
N GLN A 139 -29.58 -4.34 20.65
CA GLN A 139 -30.94 -3.93 21.05
C GLN A 139 -31.90 -5.11 21.14
N GLN A 140 -31.88 -6.04 20.17
CA GLN A 140 -32.71 -7.26 20.22
C GLN A 140 -32.39 -8.14 21.42
N LEU A 141 -31.15 -8.13 21.90
CA LEU A 141 -30.70 -8.88 23.07
C LEU A 141 -30.88 -8.11 24.39
N ASN A 142 -31.50 -6.92 24.36
CA ASN A 142 -31.62 -6.00 25.51
C ASN A 142 -30.27 -5.62 26.15
N ILE A 143 -29.21 -5.52 25.34
CA ILE A 143 -27.87 -5.09 25.76
C ILE A 143 -27.63 -3.67 25.25
N SER A 144 -26.86 -2.88 26.01
CA SER A 144 -26.43 -1.54 25.57
C SER A 144 -25.72 -1.59 24.23
N ALA A 145 -26.14 -0.70 23.32
CA ALA A 145 -25.57 -0.60 21.98
C ALA A 145 -24.08 -0.20 22.04
N PRO A 146 -23.16 -0.98 21.44
CA PRO A 146 -21.72 -0.71 21.50
C PRO A 146 -21.27 0.52 20.69
N GLY A 147 -22.12 1.05 19.80
CA GLY A 147 -21.83 2.25 19.00
C GLY A 147 -21.02 1.95 17.73
N LEU A 148 -20.21 2.92 17.27
CA LEU A 148 -19.42 2.83 16.03
C LEU A 148 -18.07 2.14 16.27
N ILE A 149 -18.10 0.86 16.61
CA ILE A 149 -16.88 0.13 17.00
C ILE A 149 -15.94 -0.14 15.82
N LEU A 150 -16.44 -0.29 14.59
CA LEU A 150 -15.61 -0.50 13.40
C LEU A 150 -15.21 0.84 12.77
N THR A 151 -16.18 1.73 12.56
CA THR A 151 -15.95 3.00 11.85
C THR A 151 -15.44 4.13 12.74
N GLY A 152 -15.75 4.12 14.04
CA GLY A 152 -15.33 5.12 15.01
C GLY A 152 -13.99 4.81 15.70
N THR A 153 -13.36 3.69 15.39
CA THR A 153 -12.09 3.27 16.00
C THR A 153 -10.99 3.02 14.96
N ILE A 154 -9.80 2.64 15.44
CA ILE A 154 -8.66 2.26 14.61
C ILE A 154 -8.95 1.09 13.65
N VAL A 155 -9.98 0.28 13.92
CA VAL A 155 -10.30 -0.90 13.13
C VAL A 155 -10.60 -0.54 11.67
N GLY A 156 -11.42 0.49 11.43
CA GLY A 156 -11.73 0.96 10.08
C GLY A 156 -10.50 1.50 9.35
N LEU A 157 -9.62 2.20 10.05
CA LEU A 157 -8.35 2.69 9.51
C LEU A 157 -7.43 1.53 9.10
N MET A 158 -7.32 0.50 9.95
CA MET A 158 -6.52 -0.70 9.68
C MET A 158 -7.06 -1.48 8.50
N TYR A 159 -8.39 -1.63 8.40
CA TYR A 159 -9.03 -2.25 7.24
C TYR A 159 -8.71 -1.47 5.95
N ALA A 160 -8.84 -0.14 5.97
CA ALA A 160 -8.50 0.70 4.83
C ALA A 160 -7.03 0.56 4.41
N TYR A 161 -6.10 0.51 5.37
CA TYR A 161 -4.69 0.28 5.11
C TYR A 161 -4.42 -1.08 4.48
N VAL A 162 -5.00 -2.15 5.02
CA VAL A 162 -4.86 -3.50 4.44
C VAL A 162 -5.34 -3.49 3.00
N VAL A 163 -6.52 -2.94 2.71
CA VAL A 163 -7.05 -2.86 1.33
C VAL A 163 -6.14 -2.05 0.41
N ARG A 164 -5.64 -0.90 0.87
CA ARG A 164 -4.78 -0.01 0.07
C ARG A 164 -3.41 -0.62 -0.22
N PHE A 165 -2.81 -1.29 0.75
CA PHE A 165 -1.44 -1.78 0.66
C PHE A 165 -1.34 -3.26 0.25
N MET A 166 -2.45 -4.00 0.18
CA MET A 166 -2.46 -5.42 -0.20
C MET A 166 -1.75 -5.67 -1.53
N ALA A 167 -2.02 -4.86 -2.55
CA ALA A 167 -1.41 -5.02 -3.87
C ALA A 167 0.12 -4.91 -3.84
N VAL A 168 0.64 -3.92 -3.09
CA VAL A 168 2.08 -3.68 -2.97
C VAL A 168 2.76 -4.84 -2.24
N ALA A 169 2.16 -5.32 -1.14
CA ALA A 169 2.68 -6.46 -0.40
C ALA A 169 2.62 -7.75 -1.23
N PHE A 170 1.46 -8.04 -1.84
CA PHE A 170 1.26 -9.25 -2.64
C PHE A 170 2.23 -9.33 -3.82
N ASN A 171 2.35 -8.26 -4.63
CA ASN A 171 3.25 -8.26 -5.78
C ASN A 171 4.72 -8.44 -5.36
N SER A 172 5.12 -7.85 -4.23
CA SER A 172 6.48 -7.99 -3.69
C SER A 172 6.77 -9.41 -3.20
N VAL A 173 5.79 -10.02 -2.51
CA VAL A 173 5.87 -11.40 -2.02
C VAL A 173 5.86 -12.39 -3.19
N GLU A 174 4.96 -12.23 -4.15
CA GLU A 174 4.84 -13.09 -5.33
C GLU A 174 6.15 -13.08 -6.14
N ALA A 175 6.67 -11.89 -6.48
CA ALA A 175 7.96 -11.76 -7.19
C ALA A 175 9.15 -12.36 -6.41
N SER A 176 9.06 -12.43 -5.08
CA SER A 176 10.08 -13.07 -4.25
C SER A 176 9.93 -14.60 -4.23
N LEU A 177 8.69 -15.10 -4.13
CA LEU A 177 8.39 -16.54 -4.17
C LEU A 177 8.63 -17.16 -5.55
N GLU A 178 8.51 -16.41 -6.64
CA GLU A 178 8.89 -16.86 -7.99
C GLU A 178 10.37 -17.25 -8.11
N LYS A 179 11.23 -16.67 -7.27
CA LYS A 179 12.67 -17.01 -7.22
C LYS A 179 12.92 -18.36 -6.53
N VAL A 180 11.97 -18.86 -5.74
CA VAL A 180 12.08 -20.14 -5.03
C VAL A 180 11.72 -21.28 -5.99
N LYS A 181 12.74 -22.07 -6.36
CA LYS A 181 12.57 -23.21 -7.28
C LYS A 181 11.76 -24.34 -6.61
N PRO A 182 10.87 -25.03 -7.34
CA PRO A 182 10.14 -26.18 -6.82
C PRO A 182 11.03 -27.30 -6.26
N SER A 183 12.24 -27.48 -6.81
CA SER A 183 13.21 -28.47 -6.32
C SER A 183 13.65 -28.22 -4.88
N MET A 184 13.70 -26.95 -4.44
CA MET A 184 14.02 -26.60 -3.05
C MET A 184 12.90 -27.02 -2.10
N GLU A 185 11.64 -26.82 -2.49
CA GLU A 185 10.48 -27.26 -1.72
C GLU A 185 10.38 -28.79 -1.66
N GLN A 186 10.69 -29.47 -2.77
CA GLN A 186 10.75 -30.93 -2.82
C GLN A 186 11.85 -31.49 -1.92
N ALA A 187 13.06 -30.91 -1.96
CA ALA A 187 14.16 -31.31 -1.09
C ALA A 187 13.83 -31.11 0.39
N ALA A 188 13.21 -29.97 0.75
CA ALA A 188 12.77 -29.71 2.11
C ALA A 188 11.77 -30.79 2.59
N ARG A 189 10.76 -31.13 1.78
CA ARG A 189 9.78 -32.18 2.10
C ARG A 189 10.39 -33.57 2.29
N THR A 190 11.51 -33.87 1.62
CA THR A 190 12.20 -35.15 1.76
C THR A 190 13.13 -35.23 2.99
N MET A 191 13.48 -34.09 3.59
CA MET A 191 14.38 -34.04 4.75
C MET A 191 13.67 -33.97 6.11
N GLY A 192 12.33 -33.92 6.12
CA GLY A 192 11.51 -33.82 7.34
C GLY A 192 11.00 -32.41 7.59
#